data_AF-A0AAD7GXW7-F1
#
_entry.id   AF-A0AAD7GXW7-F1
#
_cell.length_a   1.000
_cell.length_b   1.000
_cell.length_c   1.000
_cell.angle_alpha   90.00
_cell.angle_beta   90.00
_cell.angle_gamma   90.00
#
_symmetry.space_group_name_H-M   'P 1'
#
loop_
_entity.id
_entity.type
_entity.pdbx_description
1 polymer ?
#
loop_
_entity_poly.entity_id
_entity_poly.type
_entity_poly.pdbx_seq_one_letter_code
_entity_poly.pdbx_strand_id
1 'polypeptide(L)'
;MRHLLGGGSGNLIRHVKHFGVGAIPWSPLARGGLTRPLADQKQTKRGGSDRMPPNLYTLSTANQTIVNRVEEIAKKRGISMAQVSVAWVSNKEGE
;
A
#
# COMPACT_ATOMS: atom_id res chain seq x y z
N MET A 1 4.19 -8.70 -1.16
CA MET A 1 3.29 -7.59 -1.54
C MET A 1 1.94 -8.04 -2.12
N ARG A 2 1.81 -9.20 -2.77
CA ARG A 2 0.51 -9.69 -3.31
C ARG A 2 -0.60 -9.87 -2.25
N HIS A 3 -0.26 -10.26 -1.03
CA HIS A 3 -1.26 -10.55 0.01
C HIS A 3 -1.86 -9.32 0.70
N LEU A 4 -1.24 -8.15 0.62
CA LEU A 4 -1.80 -6.92 1.20
C LEU A 4 -2.80 -6.21 0.28
N LEU A 5 -2.81 -6.52 -1.02
CA LEU A 5 -3.53 -5.75 -2.05
C LEU A 5 -4.37 -6.65 -3.00
N GLY A 6 -4.80 -7.82 -2.55
CA GLY A 6 -5.79 -8.64 -3.26
C GLY A 6 -5.20 -9.56 -4.35
N GLY A 7 -5.27 -10.86 -4.10
CA GLY A 7 -4.84 -11.94 -5.00
C GLY A 7 -5.75 -12.23 -6.20
N GLY A 8 -6.72 -11.36 -6.53
CA GLY A 8 -7.64 -11.53 -7.67
C GLY A 8 -7.42 -10.55 -8.84
N SER A 9 -6.43 -9.66 -8.75
CA SER A 9 -6.28 -8.48 -9.61
C SER A 9 -5.84 -8.79 -11.05
N GLY A 10 -5.30 -9.99 -11.33
CA GLY A 10 -4.87 -10.36 -12.69
C GLY A 10 -6.02 -10.42 -13.70
N ASN A 11 -7.18 -10.94 -13.26
CA ASN A 11 -8.37 -10.97 -14.11
C ASN A 11 -8.93 -9.56 -14.29
N LEU A 12 -8.99 -8.75 -13.25
CA LEU A 12 -9.55 -7.39 -13.32
C LEU A 12 -8.75 -6.48 -14.28
N ILE A 13 -7.43 -6.45 -14.16
CA ILE A 13 -6.56 -5.64 -15.04
C ILE A 13 -6.76 -6.02 -16.51
N ARG A 14 -6.88 -7.32 -16.80
CA ARG A 14 -7.16 -7.81 -18.15
C ARG A 14 -8.53 -7.36 -18.67
N HIS A 15 -9.55 -7.36 -17.81
CA HIS A 15 -10.91 -6.98 -18.20
C HIS A 15 -11.03 -5.48 -18.45
N VAL A 16 -10.50 -4.63 -17.57
CA VAL A 16 -10.57 -3.16 -17.76
C VAL A 16 -9.84 -2.73 -19.04
N LYS A 17 -8.69 -3.36 -19.34
CA LYS A 17 -7.98 -3.18 -20.61
C LYS A 17 -8.80 -3.65 -21.83
N HIS A 18 -9.53 -4.76 -21.71
CA HIS A 18 -10.36 -5.27 -22.80
C HIS A 18 -11.52 -4.32 -23.16
N PHE A 19 -12.13 -3.69 -22.17
CA PHE A 19 -13.25 -2.76 -22.37
C PHE A 19 -12.82 -1.30 -22.56
N GLY A 20 -11.52 -1.00 -22.54
CA GLY A 20 -11.01 0.37 -22.67
C GLY A 20 -11.43 1.28 -21.52
N VAL A 21 -11.59 0.73 -20.31
CA VAL A 21 -12.01 1.47 -19.12
C VAL A 21 -10.92 1.51 -18.07
N GLY A 22 -10.94 2.56 -17.24
CA GLY A 22 -9.95 2.78 -16.19
C GLY A 22 -10.18 2.04 -14.89
N ALA A 23 -9.11 1.72 -14.15
CA ALA A 23 -9.20 1.19 -12.78
C ALA A 23 -8.67 2.19 -11.74
N ILE A 24 -9.52 2.59 -10.78
CA ILE A 24 -9.11 3.44 -9.65
C ILE A 24 -8.76 2.54 -8.46
N PRO A 25 -7.49 2.47 -8.03
CA PRO A 25 -7.09 1.60 -6.93
C PRO A 25 -7.61 2.17 -5.61
N TRP A 26 -8.42 1.38 -4.91
CA TRP A 26 -8.90 1.75 -3.59
C TRP A 26 -7.81 1.56 -2.52
N SER A 27 -7.68 2.53 -1.62
CA SER A 27 -6.77 2.50 -0.46
C SER A 27 -5.31 2.13 -0.78
N PRO A 28 -4.63 2.81 -1.72
CA PRO A 28 -3.26 2.44 -2.15
C PRO A 28 -2.20 2.54 -1.03
N LEU A 29 -2.51 3.27 0.04
CA LEU A 29 -1.63 3.48 1.19
C LEU A 29 -1.99 2.66 2.43
N ALA A 30 -2.94 1.71 2.32
CA ALA A 30 -3.41 0.90 3.44
C ALA A 30 -3.78 1.75 4.67
N ARG A 31 -4.59 2.80 4.45
CA ARG A 31 -5.02 3.76 5.48
C ARG A 31 -3.86 4.52 6.17
N GLY A 32 -2.71 4.62 5.50
CA GLY A 32 -1.51 5.27 6.02
C GLY A 32 -0.44 4.29 6.52
N GLY A 33 -0.75 2.99 6.57
CA GLY A 33 0.18 1.95 7.02
C GLY A 33 1.48 1.89 6.22
N LEU A 34 1.44 2.24 4.94
CA LEU A 34 2.61 2.25 4.05
C LEU A 34 3.31 3.61 3.94
N THR A 35 3.00 4.55 4.83
CA THR A 35 3.58 5.90 4.77
C THR A 35 4.68 6.15 5.80
N ARG A 36 4.92 5.19 6.70
CA ARG A 36 5.88 5.32 7.80
C ARG A 36 6.35 3.96 8.32
N PRO A 37 7.48 3.90 9.05
CA PRO A 37 7.95 2.69 9.71
C PRO A 37 6.92 2.09 10.67
N LEU A 38 7.05 0.80 10.99
CA LEU A 38 6.14 0.11 11.93
C LEU A 38 6.12 0.77 13.32
N ALA A 39 7.27 1.26 13.78
CA ALA A 39 7.40 1.93 15.09
C ALA A 39 6.60 3.24 15.17
N ASP A 40 6.35 3.89 14.03
CA ASP A 40 5.78 5.25 13.98
C ASP A 40 4.29 5.27 13.63
N GLN A 41 3.65 4.09 13.51
CA GLN A 41 2.27 3.96 13.05
C GLN A 41 1.26 4.78 13.88
N LYS A 42 1.51 4.95 15.19
CA LYS A 42 0.65 5.66 16.13
C LYS A 42 1.02 7.13 16.37
N GLN A 43 2.12 7.63 15.81
CA GLN A 43 2.63 8.97 16.14
C GLN A 43 1.83 10.12 15.50
N THR A 44 0.97 9.83 14.53
CA THR A 44 0.16 10.85 13.85
C THR A 44 -1.18 11.08 14.56
N LYS A 45 -1.74 12.28 14.44
CA LYS A 45 -3.09 12.60 14.95
C LYS A 45 -4.14 11.59 14.47
N ARG A 46 -4.10 11.24 13.18
CA ARG A 46 -4.97 10.19 12.61
C ARG A 46 -4.68 8.83 13.26
N GLY A 47 -3.42 8.43 13.41
CA GLY A 47 -3.05 7.16 14.05
C GLY A 47 -3.54 7.02 15.50
N GLY A 48 -3.68 8.13 16.23
CA GLY A 48 -4.24 8.16 17.58
C GLY A 48 -5.77 8.28 17.65
N SER A 49 -6.41 8.92 16.66
CA SER A 49 -7.87 9.18 16.67
C SER A 49 -8.69 8.21 15.83
N ASP A 50 -8.04 7.37 15.01
CA ASP A 50 -8.73 6.41 14.17
C ASP A 50 -9.39 5.32 15.04
N ARG A 51 -10.69 5.10 14.84
CA ARG A 51 -11.47 4.10 15.61
C ARG A 51 -11.17 2.67 15.16
N MET A 52 -10.53 2.50 14.00
CA MET A 52 -10.14 1.21 13.48
C MET A 52 -8.75 0.81 14.00
N PRO A 53 -8.46 -0.49 14.23
CA PRO A 53 -7.18 -0.90 14.79
C PRO A 53 -6.00 -0.36 13.99
N PRO A 54 -5.04 0.33 14.62
CA PRO A 54 -3.92 0.98 13.91
C PRO A 54 -3.03 -0.04 13.20
N ASN A 55 -3.07 -1.29 13.63
CA ASN A 55 -2.35 -2.40 13.05
C ASN A 55 -3.19 -3.24 12.08
N LEU A 56 -4.42 -2.85 11.71
CA LEU A 56 -5.31 -3.66 10.83
C LEU A 56 -4.58 -4.22 9.60
N TYR A 57 -3.71 -3.42 8.99
CA TYR A 57 -2.91 -3.82 7.83
C TYR A 57 -1.53 -4.38 8.18
N THR A 58 -1.10 -4.40 9.43
CA THR A 58 0.21 -4.91 9.90
C THR A 58 0.09 -6.02 10.94
N LEU A 59 -1.11 -6.60 11.11
CA LEU A 59 -1.36 -7.72 12.04
C LEU A 59 -0.52 -8.96 11.71
N SER A 60 -0.30 -9.22 10.42
CA SER A 60 0.49 -10.38 9.99
C SER A 60 1.97 -10.03 9.84
N THR A 61 2.84 -10.99 10.14
CA THR A 61 4.29 -10.90 9.90
C THR A 61 4.60 -10.64 8.42
N ALA A 62 3.84 -11.24 7.50
CA ALA A 62 3.96 -10.98 6.07
C ALA A 62 3.73 -9.50 5.72
N ASN A 63 2.76 -8.86 6.37
CA ASN A 63 2.47 -7.46 6.13
C ASN A 63 3.54 -6.55 6.74
N GLN A 64 4.05 -6.88 7.92
CA GLN A 64 5.18 -6.18 8.53
C GLN A 64 6.43 -6.23 7.64
N THR A 65 6.74 -7.40 7.07
CA THR A 65 7.82 -7.55 6.08
C THR A 65 7.61 -6.64 4.89
N ILE A 66 6.38 -6.47 4.40
CA ILE A 66 6.09 -5.56 3.28
C ILE A 66 6.38 -4.11 3.67
N VAL A 67 5.93 -3.66 4.85
CA VAL A 67 6.21 -2.30 5.36
C VAL A 67 7.72 -2.04 5.43
N ASN A 68 8.48 -2.98 6.00
CA ASN A 68 9.93 -2.86 6.12
C ASN A 68 10.63 -2.80 4.75
N ARG A 69 10.14 -3.54 3.74
CA ARG A 69 10.69 -3.48 2.38
C ARG A 69 10.39 -2.15 1.69
N VAL A 70 9.20 -1.58 1.90
CA VAL A 70 8.88 -0.23 1.41
C VAL A 70 9.82 0.79 2.05
N GLU A 71 10.05 0.70 3.35
CA GLU A 71 10.98 1.56 4.07
C GLU A 71 12.41 1.47 3.53
N GLU A 72 12.91 0.25 3.31
CA GLU A 72 14.24 0.00 2.74
C GLU A 72 14.40 0.66 1.36
N ILE A 73 13.40 0.49 0.47
CA ILE A 73 13.42 1.09 -0.87
C ILE A 73 13.37 2.61 -0.80
N ALA A 74 12.51 3.16 0.07
CA ALA A 74 12.37 4.59 0.29
C ALA A 74 13.71 5.20 0.72
N LYS A 75 14.37 4.60 1.71
CA LYS A 75 15.71 5.01 2.19
C LYS A 75 16.76 4.94 1.10
N LYS A 76 16.83 3.83 0.35
CA LYS A 76 17.79 3.65 -0.75
C LYS A 76 17.63 4.67 -1.87
N ARG A 77 16.41 5.15 -2.10
CA ARG A 77 16.09 6.09 -3.18
C ARG A 77 15.98 7.55 -2.72
N GLY A 78 16.08 7.83 -1.41
CA GLY A 78 15.93 9.18 -0.86
C GLY A 78 14.52 9.78 -1.05
N ILE A 79 13.48 8.94 -1.12
CA ILE A 79 12.09 9.36 -1.34
C ILE A 79 11.19 8.86 -0.20
N SER A 80 9.97 9.38 -0.10
CA SER A 80 9.01 8.94 0.92
C SER A 80 8.47 7.52 0.67
N MET A 81 8.12 6.80 1.74
CA MET A 81 7.43 5.51 1.65
C MET A 81 6.08 5.62 0.92
N ALA A 82 5.40 6.77 1.04
CA ALA A 82 4.18 7.07 0.30
C ALA A 82 4.42 7.08 -1.21
N GLN A 83 5.49 7.75 -1.67
CA GLN A 83 5.85 7.77 -3.10
C GLN A 83 6.16 6.37 -3.62
N VAL A 84 6.90 5.55 -2.85
CA VAL A 84 7.18 4.15 -3.24
C VAL A 84 5.89 3.35 -3.39
N SER A 85 4.97 3.50 -2.43
CA SER A 85 3.71 2.75 -2.40
C SER A 85 2.77 3.14 -3.54
N VAL A 86 2.62 4.45 -3.80
CA VAL A 86 1.81 4.94 -4.92
C VAL A 86 2.44 4.53 -6.25
N ALA A 87 3.75 4.71 -6.43
CA ALA A 87 4.43 4.31 -7.66
C ALA A 87 4.28 2.81 -7.93
N TRP A 88 4.31 1.95 -6.90
CA TRP A 88 4.09 0.52 -7.06
C TRP A 88 2.68 0.18 -7.57
N VAL A 89 1.66 0.88 -7.07
CA VAL A 89 0.28 0.67 -7.50
C VAL A 89 0.05 1.23 -8.91
N SER A 90 0.58 2.41 -9.20
CA SER A 90 0.47 3.07 -10.52
C SER A 90 1.29 2.41 -11.61
N ASN A 91 2.34 1.65 -11.27
CA ASN A 91 3.14 0.89 -12.23
C ASN A 91 2.48 -0.44 -12.66
N LYS A 92 1.27 -0.75 -12.20
CA LYS A 92 0.48 -1.84 -12.76
C LYS A 92 -0.19 -1.31 -14.02
N GLU A 93 0.20 -1.82 -15.18
CA GLU A 93 -0.48 -1.50 -16.44
C GLU A 93 -1.98 -1.73 -16.31
N GLY A 94 -2.74 -0.67 -16.54
CA GLY A 94 -4.17 -0.57 -16.36
C GLY A 94 -4.47 0.92 -16.25
N GLU A 95 -4.37 1.64 -17.37
CA GLU A 95 -5.08 2.92 -17.52
C GLU A 95 -6.50 2.79 -16.97
#